data_AF-A0A955A5W7-F1
#
_entry.id   AF-A0A955A5W7-F1
#
_cell.length_a   1.000
_cell.length_b   1.000
_cell.length_c   1.000
_cell.angle_alpha   90.00
_cell.angle_beta   90.00
_cell.angle_gamma   90.00
#
_symmetry.space_group_name_H-M   'P 1'
#
loop_
_entity.id
_entity.type
_entity.pdbx_description
1 polymer ?
#
loop_
_entity_poly.entity_id
_entity_poly.type
_entity_poly.pdbx_seq_one_letter_code
_entity_poly.pdbx_strand_id
1 'polypeptide(L)' 'MIRFDAAACRDLDQSLGKEWLETNGLGGFASSTIAGIHTRRYHGLLTAAVHPPAGRALLLSKIEETLYLRDRS' A
#
# COMPACT_ATOMS: atom_id res chain seq x y z
N MET A 1 -0.92 -15.05 -8.46
CA MET A 1 -0.15 -13.80 -8.26
C MET A 1 -0.60 -12.80 -9.32
N ILE A 2 -1.05 -11.62 -8.91
CA ILE A 2 -1.47 -10.56 -9.83
C ILE A 2 -0.22 -9.88 -10.41
N ARG A 3 -0.26 -9.51 -11.69
CA ARG A 3 0.81 -8.79 -12.37
C ARG A 3 0.23 -7.57 -13.08
N PHE A 4 0.94 -6.45 -12.99
CA PHE A 4 0.67 -5.23 -13.72
C PHE A 4 1.82 -4.98 -14.69
N ASP A 5 1.50 -4.49 -15.89
CA ASP A 5 2.52 -4.10 -16.85
C ASP A 5 3.07 -2.70 -16.55
N ALA A 6 4.10 -2.31 -17.29
CA ALA A 6 4.71 -0.99 -17.11
C ALA A 6 3.76 0.16 -17.50
N ALA A 7 2.78 -0.09 -18.37
CA ALA A 7 1.84 0.94 -18.82
C ALA A 7 0.90 1.32 -17.66
N ALA A 8 0.33 0.32 -16.99
CA ALA A 8 -0.52 0.50 -15.82
C ALA A 8 0.21 1.24 -14.69
N CYS A 9 1.48 0.92 -14.42
CA CYS A 9 2.27 1.53 -13.35
C CYS A 9 2.81 2.95 -13.68
N ARG A 10 2.83 3.35 -14.96
CA ARG A 10 3.31 4.68 -15.39
C ARG A 10 2.19 5.69 -15.59
N ASP A 11 0.95 5.23 -15.64
CA ASP A 11 -0.24 6.05 -15.67
C ASP A 11 -0.79 6.20 -14.25
N LEU A 12 -0.83 7.43 -13.74
CA LEU A 12 -1.23 7.71 -12.36
C LEU A 12 -2.69 7.35 -12.10
N ASP A 13 -3.60 7.70 -13.00
CA ASP A 13 -5.03 7.44 -12.80
C ASP A 13 -5.32 5.94 -12.81
N GLN A 14 -4.68 5.20 -13.73
CA GLN A 14 -4.75 3.74 -13.74
C GLN A 14 -4.15 3.14 -12.47
N SER A 15 -2.98 3.62 -12.02
CA SER A 15 -2.32 3.13 -10.82
C SER A 15 -3.12 3.40 -9.54
N LEU A 16 -3.77 4.56 -9.43
CA LEU A 16 -4.63 4.89 -8.30
C LEU A 16 -5.92 4.06 -8.29
N GLY A 17 -6.39 3.64 -9.46
CA GLY A 17 -7.58 2.78 -9.61
C GLY A 17 -7.34 1.29 -9.34
N LYS A 18 -6.08 0.84 -9.16
CA LYS A 18 -5.76 -0.55 -8.81
C LYS A 18 -5.32 -0.62 -7.34
N GLU A 19 -6.08 -1.36 -6.56
CA GLU A 19 -5.90 -1.48 -5.10
C GLU A 19 -5.54 -2.93 -4.73
N TRP A 20 -4.82 -3.09 -3.61
CA TRP A 20 -4.48 -4.39 -3.03
C TRP A 20 -4.82 -4.42 -1.54
N LEU A 21 -5.10 -5.63 -1.03
CA LEU A 21 -5.38 -5.92 0.37
C LEU A 21 -4.70 -7.24 0.72
N GLU A 22 -3.87 -7.23 1.74
CA GLU A 22 -3.19 -8.40 2.28
C GLU A 22 -3.53 -8.55 3.76
N THR A 23 -4.14 -9.67 4.13
CA THR A 23 -4.52 -9.95 5.52
C THR A 23 -3.47 -10.82 6.21
N ASN A 24 -3.20 -10.59 7.49
CA ASN A 24 -2.22 -11.39 8.24
C ASN A 24 -2.82 -12.60 8.98
N GLY A 25 -4.11 -12.91 8.78
CA GLY A 25 -4.82 -14.00 9.48
C GLY A 25 -5.11 -13.77 10.97
N LEU A 26 -4.60 -12.69 11.57
CA LEU A 26 -4.77 -12.34 12.99
C LEU A 26 -5.75 -11.17 13.20
N GLY A 27 -6.51 -10.81 12.15
CA GLY A 27 -7.43 -9.67 12.16
C GLY A 27 -6.80 -8.33 11.76
N GLY A 28 -5.52 -8.33 11.43
CA GLY A 28 -4.80 -7.20 10.83
C GLY A 28 -4.65 -7.33 9.31
N PHE A 29 -4.28 -6.22 8.67
CA PHE A 29 -4.09 -6.16 7.23
C PHE A 29 -3.20 -4.99 6.80
N ALA A 30 -2.74 -5.07 5.56
CA ALA A 30 -2.12 -3.99 4.81
C ALA A 30 -2.92 -3.76 3.52
N SER A 31 -3.06 -2.52 3.09
CA SER A 31 -3.71 -2.17 1.82
C SER A 31 -3.23 -0.83 1.29
N SER A 32 -3.20 -0.69 -0.03
CA SER A 32 -2.96 0.58 -0.71
C SER A 32 -3.33 0.47 -2.19
N THR A 33 -3.07 1.52 -2.96
CA THR A 33 -3.00 1.45 -4.42
C THR A 33 -1.68 0.79 -4.85
N ILE A 34 -1.56 0.39 -6.12
CA ILE A 34 -0.28 -0.11 -6.65
C ILE A 34 0.81 0.96 -6.70
N ALA A 35 0.43 2.25 -6.64
CA ALA A 35 1.35 3.38 -6.51
C ALA A 35 1.75 3.69 -5.05
N GLY A 36 1.21 2.97 -4.05
CA GLY A 36 1.47 3.25 -2.64
C GLY A 36 0.82 4.55 -2.13
N ILE A 37 -0.10 5.13 -2.91
CA ILE A 37 -0.82 6.36 -2.57
C ILE A 37 -2.17 5.99 -1.95
N HIS A 38 -2.47 6.58 -0.78
CA HIS A 38 -3.68 6.30 -0.02
C HIS A 38 -4.85 7.15 -0.51
N THR A 39 -5.81 6.52 -1.19
CA THR A 39 -7.06 7.15 -1.69
C THR A 39 -8.28 6.76 -0.86
N ARG A 40 -8.13 5.84 0.10
CA ARG A 40 -9.19 5.34 0.98
C ARG A 40 -8.82 5.54 2.44
N ARG A 41 -9.85 5.67 3.29
CA ARG A 41 -9.69 5.81 4.75
C ARG A 41 -8.86 4.71 5.41
N TYR A 42 -8.93 3.48 4.89
CA TYR A 42 -8.29 2.30 5.49
C TYR A 42 -7.01 1.86 4.78
N HIS A 43 -6.48 2.64 3.83
CA HIS A 43 -5.16 2.33 3.29
C HIS A 43 -4.08 2.57 4.33
N GLY A 44 -3.14 1.62 4.42
CA GLY A 44 -2.11 1.57 5.43
C GLY A 44 -1.26 0.31 5.30
N LEU A 45 0.02 0.40 5.63
CA LEU A 45 0.94 -0.75 5.59
C LEU A 45 0.83 -1.68 6.80
N LEU A 46 0.34 -1.20 7.94
CA LEU A 46 0.07 -2.05 9.11
C LEU A 46 -1.14 -1.55 9.90
N THR A 47 -2.30 -2.13 9.62
CA THR A 47 -3.46 -2.05 10.52
C THR A 47 -3.49 -3.30 11.39
N ALA A 48 -3.26 -3.16 12.69
CA ALA A 48 -3.22 -4.28 13.63
C ALA A 48 -4.51 -4.34 14.46
N ALA A 49 -5.07 -5.54 14.66
CA ALA A 49 -6.11 -5.76 15.66
C ALA A 49 -5.44 -5.90 17.04
N VAL A 50 -5.25 -4.76 17.74
CA VAL A 50 -4.54 -4.76 19.03
C VAL A 50 -5.36 -5.43 20.15
N HIS A 51 -6.69 -5.51 19.99
CA HIS A 51 -7.60 -6.23 20.89
C HIS A 51 -8.65 -7.04 20.11
N PRO A 52 -8.29 -8.20 19.54
CA PRO A 52 -9.19 -8.99 18.69
C PRO A 52 -10.51 -9.36 19.38
N PRO A 53 -11.65 -9.40 18.66
CA PRO A 53 -11.79 -9.16 17.20
C PRO A 53 -11.93 -7.67 16.82
N ALA A 54 -11.94 -6.76 17.79
CA ALA A 54 -12.12 -5.32 17.59
C ALA A 54 -10.79 -4.55 17.79
N GLY A 55 -10.87 -3.24 18.07
CA GLY A 55 -9.71 -2.43 18.43
C GLY A 55 -8.61 -2.42 17.36
N ARG A 56 -8.96 -2.05 16.12
CA ARG A 56 -7.94 -1.90 15.07
C ARG A 56 -7.25 -0.55 15.19
N ALA A 57 -5.93 -0.57 15.16
CA ALA A 57 -5.09 0.62 15.12
C ALA A 57 -4.20 0.61 13.88
N LEU A 58 -4.07 1.76 13.21
CA LEU A 58 -3.10 1.95 12.15
C LEU A 58 -1.74 2.24 12.79
N LEU A 59 -0.84 1.26 12.78
CA LEU A 59 0.49 1.37 13.37
C LEU A 59 1.54 1.87 12.37
N LEU A 60 1.36 1.59 11.08
CA LEU A 60 2.19 2.13 10.00
C LEU A 60 1.31 2.57 8.83
N SER A 61 1.25 3.89 8.60
CA SER A 61 0.49 4.44 7.47
C SER A 61 1.19 4.16 6.14
N LYS A 62 2.41 4.67 5.94
CA LYS A 62 3.17 4.51 4.69
C LYS A 62 4.67 4.56 4.96
N ILE A 63 5.45 4.16 3.95
CA ILE A 63 6.89 4.38 3.86
C ILE A 63 7.12 5.25 2.63
N GLU A 64 7.99 6.25 2.74
CA GLU A 64 8.45 7.03 1.61
C GLU A 64 9.91 6.70 1.34
N GLU A 65 10.21 6.38 0.08
CA GLU A 65 11.55 6.06 -0.38
C GLU A 65 12.04 7.16 -1.30
N THR A 66 13.34 7.46 -1.25
CA THR A 66 13.98 8.42 -2.15
C THR A 66 15.16 7.73 -2.82
N LEU A 67 15.16 7.71 -4.14
CA LEU A 67 16.24 7.15 -4.94
C LEU A 67 17.15 8.27 -5.44
N TYR A 68 18.43 8.22 -5.06
CA TYR A 68 19.45 9.12 -5.57
C TYR A 68 20.15 8.46 -6.77
N LEU A 69 19.90 8.99 -7.96
CA LEU A 69 20.62 8.57 -9.16
C LEU A 69 21.92 9.36 -9.26
N ARG A 70 23.05 8.66 -9.36
CA ARG A 70 24.28 9.29 -9.81
C ARG A 70 24.14 9.61 -11.29
N ASP A 71 24.56 10.81 -11.66
CA ASP A 71 24.59 11.22 -13.06
C ASP A 71 25.48 10.25 -13.84
N ARG A 72 25.04 9.84 -15.03
CA ARG A 72 25.85 8.98 -15.89
C ARG A 72 26.72 9.88 -16.76
N SER A 73 28.03 9.90 -16.49
CA SER A 73 29.05 10.42 -17.42
C SER A 73 29.02 9.68 -18.75
#